data_AF-D8GRR1-F1
#
_entry.id   AF-D8GRR1-F1
#
_cell.length_a   1.000
_cell.length_b   1.000
_cell.length_c   1.000
_cell.angle_alpha   90.00
_cell.angle_beta   90.00
_cell.angle_gamma   90.00
#
_symmetry.space_group_name_H-M   'P 1'
#
loop_
_entity.id
_entity.type
_entity.pdbx_description
1 polymer ?
#
loop_
_entity_poly.entity_id
_entity_poly.type
_entity_poly.pdbx_seq_one_letter_code
_entity_poly.pdbx_strand_id
1 'polypeptide(L)'
;MDNRKVRTVVLVIFTILILGLSCYICVVGFQNVNMNREIKQVRQGNKTYDTVNTNSNISTTVPEKAKIIFKIKYNKSGELKTEKEELAGKLAGKSKNEVENIYKTAGYKVNKFGAKEVVLVKEVDKYEPNKYVLGIKNGLIAIYKTDNQGNMFIENEKRDVTDIKTSKLKEEDIRLLTKGDKYFECNTRDEAESRLEDYE
;
A
#
# COMPACT_ATOMS: atom_id res chain seq x y z
N MET A 1 -29.25 26.50 44.34
CA MET A 1 -28.67 25.15 44.24
C MET A 1 -27.44 25.12 45.13
N ASP A 2 -27.39 24.24 46.14
CA ASP A 2 -26.35 24.25 47.17
C ASP A 2 -24.96 24.03 46.56
N ASN A 3 -24.05 24.99 46.76
CA ASN A 3 -22.69 24.99 46.20
C ASN A 3 -21.90 23.71 46.53
N ARG A 4 -22.27 23.03 47.63
CA ARG A 4 -21.70 21.72 48.01
C ARG A 4 -22.11 20.61 47.03
N LYS A 5 -23.37 20.61 46.57
CA LYS A 5 -23.89 19.63 45.60
C LYS A 5 -23.30 19.87 44.20
N VAL A 6 -23.14 21.13 43.82
CA VAL A 6 -22.51 21.51 42.54
C VAL A 6 -21.04 21.07 42.50
N ARG A 7 -20.28 21.27 43.59
CA ARG A 7 -18.88 20.82 43.66
C ARG A 7 -18.74 19.30 43.56
N THR A 8 -19.66 18.55 44.18
CA THR A 8 -19.66 17.08 44.08
C THR A 8 -19.99 16.62 42.65
N VAL A 9 -20.95 17.24 41.97
CA VAL A 9 -21.31 16.90 40.58
C VAL A 9 -20.15 17.16 39.61
N VAL A 10 -19.43 18.28 39.77
CA VAL A 10 -18.27 18.61 38.92
C VAL A 10 -17.14 17.58 39.10
N LEU A 11 -16.88 17.12 40.33
CA LEU A 11 -15.86 16.10 40.59
C LEU A 11 -16.21 14.75 39.95
N VAL A 12 -17.48 14.35 39.97
CA VAL A 12 -17.95 13.11 39.35
C VAL A 12 -17.82 13.16 37.81
N ILE A 13 -18.05 14.31 37.20
CA ILE A 13 -17.89 14.46 35.74
C ILE A 13 -16.40 14.39 35.36
N PHE A 14 -15.52 14.99 36.16
CA PHE A 14 -14.08 14.93 35.93
C PHE A 14 -13.51 13.51 36.04
N THR A 15 -13.99 12.69 36.98
CA THR A 15 -13.53 11.30 37.10
C THR A 15 -13.96 10.44 35.92
N ILE A 16 -15.17 10.65 35.39
CA ILE A 16 -15.66 9.94 34.19
C ILE A 16 -14.82 10.32 32.95
N LEU A 17 -14.44 11.59 32.80
CA LEU A 17 -13.60 12.04 31.69
C LEU A 17 -12.18 11.45 31.74
N ILE A 18 -11.58 11.35 32.93
CA ILE A 18 -10.25 10.76 33.11
C ILE A 18 -10.26 9.26 32.79
N LEU A 19 -11.32 8.53 33.20
CA LEU A 19 -11.48 7.11 32.89
C LEU A 19 -11.74 6.86 31.39
N GLY A 20 -12.46 7.76 30.71
CA GLY A 20 -12.66 7.68 29.27
C GLY A 20 -11.36 7.87 28.48
N LEU A 21 -10.55 8.86 28.86
CA LEU A 21 -9.25 9.13 28.22
C LEU A 21 -8.24 7.99 28.45
N SER A 22 -8.22 7.40 29.64
CA SER A 22 -7.34 6.25 29.91
C SER A 22 -7.76 5.00 29.12
N CYS A 23 -9.05 4.71 29.01
CA CYS A 23 -9.56 3.63 28.14
C CYS A 23 -9.18 3.86 26.67
N TYR A 24 -9.31 5.10 26.18
CA TYR A 24 -8.95 5.42 24.79
C TYR A 24 -7.47 5.19 24.50
N ILE A 25 -6.58 5.64 25.39
CA ILE A 25 -5.12 5.43 25.26
C ILE A 25 -4.79 3.92 25.34
N CYS A 26 -5.45 3.16 26.21
CA CYS A 26 -5.27 1.71 26.28
C CYS A 26 -5.67 0.98 25.00
N VAL A 27 -6.79 1.36 24.37
CA VAL A 27 -7.26 0.73 23.11
C VAL A 27 -6.34 1.06 21.93
N VAL A 28 -5.94 2.33 21.78
CA VAL A 28 -5.03 2.76 20.70
C VAL A 28 -3.62 2.19 20.91
N GLY A 29 -3.14 2.16 22.16
CA GLY A 29 -1.85 1.57 22.52
C GLY A 29 -1.79 0.06 22.28
N PHE A 30 -2.87 -0.66 22.58
CA PHE A 30 -2.94 -2.12 22.40
C PHE A 30 -2.89 -2.54 20.91
N GLN A 31 -3.51 -1.77 20.00
CA GLN A 31 -3.40 -2.03 18.56
C GLN A 31 -1.97 -1.80 18.02
N ASN A 32 -1.24 -0.82 18.54
CA ASN A 32 0.15 -0.55 18.15
C ASN A 32 1.16 -1.60 18.66
N VAL A 33 0.90 -2.23 19.80
CA VAL A 33 1.81 -3.25 20.38
C VAL A 33 1.66 -4.61 19.67
N ASN A 34 0.46 -4.99 19.22
CA ASN A 34 0.27 -6.23 18.46
C ASN A 34 0.87 -6.17 17.04
N MET A 35 0.87 -5.02 16.38
CA MET A 35 1.57 -4.84 15.09
C MET A 35 3.10 -5.01 15.22
N ASN A 36 3.68 -4.59 16.36
CA ASN A 36 5.12 -4.68 16.56
C ASN A 36 5.61 -6.12 16.84
N ARG A 37 4.70 -7.01 17.24
CA ARG A 37 5.01 -8.42 17.55
C ARG A 37 4.89 -9.32 16.30
N GLU A 38 4.10 -8.94 15.30
CA GLU A 38 4.13 -9.57 13.97
C GLU A 38 5.34 -9.12 13.12
N ILE A 39 5.75 -7.85 13.20
CA ILE A 39 6.93 -7.32 12.47
C ILE A 39 8.24 -8.01 12.91
N LYS A 40 8.36 -8.43 14.18
CA LYS A 40 9.56 -9.14 14.68
C LYS A 40 9.65 -10.60 14.21
N GLN A 41 8.52 -11.28 13.98
CA GLN A 41 8.51 -12.68 13.54
C GLN A 41 8.66 -12.81 12.02
N VAL A 42 8.17 -11.83 11.24
CA VAL A 42 8.40 -11.75 9.78
C VAL A 42 9.88 -11.43 9.44
N ARG A 43 10.64 -10.82 10.37
CA ARG A 43 12.07 -10.50 10.17
C ARG A 43 13.03 -11.68 10.26
N GLN A 44 12.59 -12.85 10.71
CA GLN A 44 13.47 -14.01 10.87
C GLN A 44 13.20 -15.16 9.88
N GLY A 45 12.27 -14.97 8.94
CA GLY A 45 11.77 -16.05 8.09
C GLY A 45 11.74 -15.81 6.58
N ASN A 46 12.32 -14.73 6.03
CA ASN A 46 12.42 -14.58 4.57
C ASN A 46 13.84 -14.33 4.11
N LYS A 47 14.29 -15.27 3.29
CA LYS A 47 15.56 -15.35 2.60
C LYS A 47 15.81 -14.07 1.79
N THR A 48 17.05 -13.61 1.93
CA THR A 48 17.86 -12.81 1.01
C THR A 48 17.13 -12.23 -0.20
N TYR A 49 16.72 -10.97 -0.08
CA TYR A 49 16.82 -10.06 -1.22
C TYR A 49 18.04 -9.20 -0.94
N ASP A 50 18.95 -9.16 -1.91
CA ASP A 50 20.15 -8.33 -1.86
C ASP A 50 19.78 -6.92 -1.42
N THR A 51 20.06 -6.63 -0.15
CA THR A 51 20.34 -5.26 0.24
C THR A 51 21.63 -4.94 -0.49
N VAL A 52 21.49 -4.38 -1.70
CA VAL A 52 22.61 -3.74 -2.36
C VAL A 52 23.04 -2.64 -1.40
N ASN A 53 24.07 -2.97 -0.62
CA ASN A 53 24.83 -2.08 0.22
C ASN A 53 25.52 -1.09 -0.73
N THR A 54 24.75 -0.12 -1.23
CA THR A 54 25.34 1.00 -1.94
C THR A 54 25.89 1.90 -0.87
N ASN A 55 27.21 2.06 -0.85
CA ASN A 55 27.89 3.20 -0.26
C ASN A 55 27.29 4.48 -0.89
N SER A 56 26.14 4.92 -0.38
CA SER A 56 25.55 6.17 -0.77
C SER A 56 26.37 7.23 -0.09
N ASN A 57 27.24 7.90 -0.85
CA ASN A 57 27.64 9.26 -0.51
C ASN A 57 26.34 10.02 -0.24
N ILE A 58 26.04 10.24 1.04
CA ILE A 58 24.84 10.92 1.50
C ILE A 58 24.96 12.34 0.98
N SER A 59 24.21 12.64 -0.08
CA SER A 59 24.15 14.01 -0.58
C SER A 59 23.18 14.78 0.29
N THR A 60 23.57 15.97 0.74
CA THR A 60 22.71 16.84 1.56
C THR A 60 21.69 17.59 0.71
N THR A 61 21.98 17.76 -0.57
CA THR A 61 21.13 18.42 -1.58
C THR A 61 21.11 17.62 -2.87
N VAL A 62 20.14 17.88 -3.76
CA VAL A 62 20.07 17.23 -5.07
C VAL A 62 21.20 17.77 -5.96
N PRO A 63 22.10 16.93 -6.49
CA PRO A 63 23.14 17.39 -7.41
C PRO A 63 22.57 17.81 -8.76
N GLU A 64 23.18 18.80 -9.42
CA GLU A 64 22.70 19.35 -10.70
C GLU A 64 22.55 18.29 -11.82
N LYS A 65 23.43 17.29 -11.81
CA LYS A 65 23.45 16.21 -12.81
C LYS A 65 22.76 14.94 -12.34
N ALA A 66 22.11 14.96 -11.18
CA ALA A 66 21.41 13.79 -10.67
C ALA A 66 20.16 13.50 -11.52
N LYS A 67 19.84 12.21 -11.62
CA LYS A 67 18.57 11.73 -12.19
C LYS A 67 17.49 11.71 -11.12
N ILE A 68 16.30 12.15 -11.47
CA ILE A 68 15.11 12.08 -10.64
C ILE A 68 14.22 11.00 -11.22
N ILE A 69 14.01 9.94 -10.45
CA ILE A 69 13.29 8.74 -10.88
C ILE A 69 11.99 8.65 -10.10
N PHE A 70 10.87 8.70 -10.81
CA PHE A 70 9.55 8.53 -10.23
C PHE A 70 9.09 7.10 -10.42
N LYS A 71 8.72 6.45 -9.33
CA LYS A 71 8.22 5.08 -9.34
C LYS A 71 6.84 4.99 -8.71
N ILE A 72 6.04 4.07 -9.23
CA ILE A 72 4.76 3.66 -8.65
C ILE A 72 4.92 2.25 -8.12
N LYS A 73 4.50 2.05 -6.86
CA LYS A 73 4.38 0.73 -6.25
C LYS A 73 2.91 0.33 -6.23
N TYR A 74 2.61 -0.77 -6.91
CA TYR A 74 1.28 -1.35 -7.01
C TYR A 74 1.08 -2.34 -5.86
N ASN A 75 0.32 -1.98 -4.84
CA ASN A 75 0.24 -2.80 -3.62
C ASN A 75 -0.43 -4.15 -3.83
N LYS A 76 -1.28 -4.30 -4.86
CA LYS A 76 -1.97 -5.56 -5.15
C LYS A 76 -1.05 -6.62 -5.76
N SER A 77 -0.10 -6.23 -6.62
CA SER A 77 0.91 -7.14 -7.19
C SER A 77 2.26 -7.06 -6.49
N GLY A 78 2.51 -6.03 -5.69
CA GLY A 78 3.81 -5.73 -5.10
C GLY A 78 4.83 -5.16 -6.10
N GLU A 79 4.43 -4.95 -7.35
CA GLU A 79 5.32 -4.49 -8.42
C GLU A 79 5.71 -3.02 -8.26
N LEU A 80 6.94 -2.70 -8.67
CA LEU A 80 7.50 -1.35 -8.65
C LEU A 80 7.90 -0.94 -10.07
N LYS A 81 7.16 -0.01 -10.68
CA LYS A 81 7.45 0.48 -12.04
C LYS A 81 7.95 1.91 -12.03
N THR A 82 8.86 2.22 -12.95
CA THR A 82 9.24 3.59 -13.25
C THR A 82 8.13 4.25 -14.07
N GLU A 83 7.58 5.33 -13.55
CA GLU A 83 6.58 6.15 -14.24
C GLU A 83 7.26 7.14 -15.19
N LYS A 84 8.32 7.80 -14.71
CA LYS A 84 9.13 8.73 -15.52
C LYS A 84 10.50 8.95 -14.91
N GLU A 85 11.42 9.41 -15.76
CA GLU A 85 12.75 9.86 -15.38
C GLU A 85 12.99 11.26 -15.93
N GLU A 86 13.57 12.13 -15.11
CA GLU A 86 13.96 13.49 -15.51
C GLU A 86 15.31 13.87 -14.88
N LEU A 87 15.95 14.91 -15.42
CA LEU A 87 17.15 15.48 -14.80
C LEU A 87 16.76 16.38 -13.63
N ALA A 88 17.67 16.56 -12.66
CA ALA A 88 17.43 17.37 -11.46
C ALA A 88 16.81 18.73 -11.76
N GLY A 89 17.31 19.46 -12.76
CA GLY A 89 16.71 20.71 -13.23
C GLY A 89 16.35 21.66 -12.08
N LYS A 90 15.06 21.97 -11.92
CA LYS A 90 14.55 22.84 -10.84
C LYS A 90 14.69 22.29 -9.42
N LEU A 91 14.98 21.00 -9.28
CA LEU A 91 15.23 20.35 -8.00
C LEU A 91 16.70 20.43 -7.59
N ALA A 92 17.62 20.79 -8.49
CA ALA A 92 19.04 20.93 -8.16
C ALA A 92 19.23 21.91 -6.99
N GLY A 93 20.11 21.55 -6.05
CA GLY A 93 20.38 22.31 -4.84
C GLY A 93 19.33 22.16 -3.73
N LYS A 94 18.16 21.55 -3.98
CA LYS A 94 17.15 21.33 -2.94
C LYS A 94 17.56 20.24 -1.98
N SER A 95 17.22 20.41 -0.71
CA SER A 95 17.35 19.37 0.31
C SER A 95 16.31 18.25 0.14
N LYS A 96 16.55 17.11 0.79
CA LYS A 96 15.59 16.00 0.84
C LYS A 96 14.19 16.45 1.32
N ASN A 97 14.12 17.26 2.38
CA ASN A 97 12.86 17.73 2.95
C ASN A 97 12.08 18.63 1.98
N GLU A 98 12.79 19.48 1.23
CA GLU A 98 12.15 20.31 0.20
C GLU A 98 11.57 19.46 -0.93
N VAL A 99 12.33 18.46 -1.41
CA VAL A 99 11.86 17.53 -2.44
C VAL A 99 10.64 16.75 -1.94
N GLU A 100 10.67 16.23 -0.72
CA GLU A 100 9.52 15.55 -0.11
C GLU A 100 8.30 16.48 -0.03
N ASN A 101 8.48 17.72 0.41
CA ASN A 101 7.38 18.69 0.51
C ASN A 101 6.77 19.06 -0.85
N ILE A 102 7.58 19.19 -1.91
CA ILE A 102 7.10 19.49 -3.27
C ILE A 102 6.18 18.40 -3.79
N TYR A 103 6.54 17.13 -3.58
CA TYR A 103 5.79 15.99 -4.14
C TYR A 103 4.83 15.32 -3.15
N LYS A 104 4.73 15.85 -1.93
CA LYS A 104 3.81 15.34 -0.90
C LYS A 104 2.35 15.36 -1.36
N THR A 105 1.92 16.43 -2.02
CA THR A 105 0.55 16.58 -2.54
C THR A 105 0.25 15.62 -3.69
N ALA A 106 1.28 15.24 -4.46
CA ALA A 106 1.19 14.22 -5.50
C ALA A 106 1.33 12.78 -4.96
N GLY A 107 1.54 12.62 -3.65
CA GLY A 107 1.62 11.32 -2.97
C GLY A 107 2.97 10.62 -3.04
N TYR A 108 4.03 11.28 -3.52
CA TYR A 108 5.36 10.66 -3.55
C TYR A 108 6.11 10.87 -2.25
N LYS A 109 6.92 9.88 -1.90
CA LYS A 109 7.90 9.91 -0.81
C LYS A 109 9.30 9.65 -1.36
N VAL A 110 10.31 10.28 -0.77
CA VAL A 110 11.71 10.01 -1.17
C VAL A 110 12.13 8.66 -0.60
N ASN A 111 12.38 7.70 -1.48
CA ASN A 111 12.86 6.36 -1.14
C ASN A 111 14.40 6.29 -1.15
N LYS A 112 15.06 7.00 -2.07
CA LYS A 112 16.52 7.08 -2.17
C LYS A 112 16.94 8.50 -2.46
N PHE A 113 17.96 8.98 -1.77
CA PHE A 113 18.53 10.31 -1.96
C PHE A 113 20.05 10.18 -2.07
N GLY A 114 20.57 10.16 -3.29
CA GLY A 114 21.98 9.91 -3.55
C GLY A 114 22.59 10.91 -4.53
N ALA A 115 23.92 10.88 -4.61
CA ALA A 115 24.66 11.83 -5.45
C ALA A 115 24.43 11.67 -6.96
N LYS A 116 23.98 10.48 -7.42
CA LYS A 116 23.71 10.20 -8.84
C LYS A 116 22.23 10.21 -9.17
N GLU A 117 21.40 9.83 -8.20
CA GLU A 117 19.97 9.67 -8.41
C GLU A 117 19.18 9.92 -7.13
N VAL A 118 17.98 10.47 -7.31
CA VAL A 118 16.95 10.61 -6.29
C VAL A 118 15.74 9.82 -6.76
N VAL A 119 15.26 8.89 -5.93
CA VAL A 119 14.13 8.01 -6.26
C VAL A 119 12.94 8.41 -5.39
N LEU A 120 11.86 8.80 -6.05
CA LEU A 120 10.57 9.09 -5.45
C LEU A 120 9.61 7.94 -5.72
N VAL A 121 8.87 7.49 -4.70
CA VAL A 121 7.92 6.38 -4.80
C VAL A 121 6.54 6.84 -4.34
N LYS A 122 5.52 6.58 -5.16
CA LYS A 122 4.10 6.69 -4.82
C LYS A 122 3.52 5.29 -4.70
N GLU A 123 2.78 5.02 -3.62
CA GLU A 123 2.09 3.74 -3.44
C GLU A 123 0.62 3.88 -3.86
N VAL A 124 0.12 2.90 -4.61
CA VAL A 124 -1.29 2.84 -5.03
C VAL A 124 -1.85 1.46 -4.74
N ASP A 125 -3.08 1.41 -4.21
CA ASP A 125 -3.78 0.16 -3.93
C ASP A 125 -4.49 -0.38 -5.18
N LYS A 126 -3.69 -0.66 -6.22
CA LYS A 126 -4.15 -1.12 -7.53
C LYS A 126 -3.18 -2.17 -8.09
N TYR A 127 -3.63 -2.85 -9.14
CA TYR A 127 -2.79 -3.64 -10.04
C TYR A 127 -2.16 -2.76 -11.12
N GLU A 128 -1.19 -3.30 -11.87
CA GLU A 128 -0.62 -2.59 -13.00
C GLU A 128 -1.68 -2.29 -14.08
N PRO A 129 -1.54 -1.18 -14.83
CA PRO A 129 -2.38 -0.88 -15.99
C PRO A 129 -2.29 -1.93 -17.10
N ASN A 130 -3.38 -2.10 -17.85
CA ASN A 130 -3.48 -2.99 -19.03
C ASN A 130 -3.12 -4.46 -18.76
N LYS A 131 -3.55 -4.99 -17.61
CA LYS A 131 -3.42 -6.38 -17.19
C LYS A 131 -4.77 -7.06 -17.10
N TYR A 132 -4.77 -8.39 -17.08
CA TYR A 132 -5.91 -9.19 -16.66
C TYR A 132 -5.69 -9.65 -15.24
N VAL A 133 -6.75 -9.70 -14.44
CA VAL A 133 -6.66 -9.96 -13.00
C VAL A 133 -7.79 -10.87 -12.56
N LEU A 134 -7.48 -11.90 -11.79
CA LEU A 134 -8.50 -12.69 -11.09
C LEU A 134 -8.93 -11.98 -9.81
N GLY A 135 -10.24 -11.85 -9.62
CA GLY A 135 -10.82 -11.25 -8.42
C GLY A 135 -12.19 -11.81 -8.13
N ILE A 136 -12.86 -11.22 -7.13
CA ILE A 136 -14.18 -11.65 -6.69
C ILE A 136 -15.22 -10.63 -7.12
N LYS A 137 -16.33 -11.11 -7.69
CA LYS A 137 -17.53 -10.32 -7.97
C LYS A 137 -18.76 -11.05 -7.46
N ASN A 138 -19.51 -10.43 -6.55
CA ASN A 138 -20.76 -11.00 -6.01
C ASN A 138 -20.62 -12.44 -5.47
N GLY A 139 -19.47 -12.78 -4.88
CA GLY A 139 -19.20 -14.14 -4.37
C GLY A 139 -18.85 -15.17 -5.45
N LEU A 140 -18.56 -14.73 -6.68
CA LEU A 140 -18.07 -15.54 -7.78
C LEU A 140 -16.66 -15.08 -8.16
N ILE A 141 -15.85 -15.97 -8.74
CA ILE A 141 -14.58 -15.57 -9.36
C ILE A 141 -14.89 -14.83 -10.66
N ALA A 142 -14.14 -13.76 -10.94
CA ALA A 142 -14.24 -13.03 -12.19
C ALA A 142 -12.86 -12.62 -12.70
N ILE A 143 -12.73 -12.54 -14.02
CA ILE A 143 -11.60 -11.93 -14.71
C ILE A 143 -11.92 -10.44 -14.89
N TYR A 144 -11.08 -9.61 -14.28
CA TYR A 144 -11.05 -8.18 -14.50
C TYR A 144 -9.97 -7.83 -15.51
N LYS A 145 -10.16 -6.71 -16.21
CA LYS A 145 -9.12 -6.01 -16.96
C LYS A 145 -8.83 -4.69 -16.28
N THR A 146 -7.56 -4.29 -16.23
CA THR A 146 -7.18 -2.96 -15.77
C THR A 146 -7.07 -1.99 -16.92
N ASP A 147 -7.62 -0.80 -16.75
CA ASP A 147 -7.47 0.30 -17.71
C ASP A 147 -6.06 0.91 -17.67
N ASN A 148 -5.84 1.98 -18.43
CA ASN A 148 -4.58 2.73 -18.46
C ASN A 148 -4.22 3.42 -17.13
N GLN A 149 -5.13 3.46 -16.15
CA GLN A 149 -4.94 4.01 -14.81
C GLN A 149 -4.92 2.93 -13.71
N GLY A 150 -4.97 1.64 -14.09
CA GLY A 150 -5.01 0.52 -13.17
C GLY A 150 -6.38 0.28 -12.52
N ASN A 151 -7.46 0.91 -13.00
CA ASN A 151 -8.81 0.64 -12.51
C ASN A 151 -9.32 -0.67 -13.12
N MET A 152 -9.87 -1.54 -12.28
CA MET A 152 -10.42 -2.82 -12.70
C MET A 152 -11.83 -2.64 -13.26
N PHE A 153 -12.09 -3.23 -14.42
CA PHE A 153 -13.41 -3.34 -15.03
C PHE A 153 -13.58 -4.72 -15.64
N ILE A 154 -14.82 -5.09 -15.97
CA ILE A 154 -15.12 -6.36 -16.65
C ILE A 154 -15.43 -6.04 -18.11
N GLU A 155 -14.76 -6.73 -19.04
CA GLU A 155 -14.99 -6.53 -20.47
C GLU A 155 -16.32 -7.16 -20.91
N ASN A 156 -16.62 -8.37 -20.41
CA ASN A 156 -17.85 -9.09 -20.73
C ASN A 156 -18.40 -9.86 -19.52
N GLU A 157 -19.49 -9.36 -18.94
CA GLU A 157 -20.16 -9.97 -17.77
C GLU A 157 -20.54 -11.45 -17.97
N LYS A 158 -20.88 -11.89 -19.19
CA LYS A 158 -21.34 -13.27 -19.43
C LYS A 158 -20.20 -14.28 -19.52
N ARG A 159 -19.00 -13.81 -19.77
CA ARG A 159 -17.83 -14.64 -20.08
C ARG A 159 -16.78 -14.55 -18.98
N ASP A 160 -16.60 -13.35 -18.45
CA ASP A 160 -15.54 -13.04 -17.51
C ASP A 160 -16.00 -13.19 -16.05
N VAL A 161 -17.31 -13.29 -15.79
CA VAL A 161 -17.85 -13.72 -14.48
C VAL A 161 -18.14 -15.20 -14.56
N THR A 162 -17.50 -16.00 -13.71
CA THR A 162 -17.65 -17.45 -13.71
C THR A 162 -18.76 -17.90 -12.77
N ASP A 163 -19.14 -19.18 -12.85
CA ASP A 163 -20.07 -19.82 -11.89
C ASP A 163 -19.35 -20.36 -10.64
N ILE A 164 -18.03 -20.13 -10.51
CA ILE A 164 -17.21 -20.62 -9.41
C ILE A 164 -17.48 -19.78 -8.18
N LYS A 165 -18.21 -20.36 -7.21
CA LYS A 165 -18.51 -19.71 -5.93
C LYS A 165 -17.28 -19.64 -5.04
N THR A 166 -17.01 -18.47 -4.48
CA THR A 166 -15.93 -18.27 -3.52
C THR A 166 -16.10 -19.11 -2.26
N SER A 167 -17.32 -19.56 -1.94
CA SER A 167 -17.59 -20.48 -0.84
C SER A 167 -16.94 -21.86 -0.99
N LYS A 168 -16.52 -22.23 -2.21
CA LYS A 168 -15.80 -23.48 -2.49
C LYS A 168 -14.28 -23.32 -2.35
N LEU A 169 -13.79 -22.08 -2.27
CA LEU A 169 -12.38 -21.77 -2.20
C LEU A 169 -11.87 -21.85 -0.75
N LYS A 170 -10.56 -22.07 -0.61
CA LYS A 170 -9.91 -21.97 0.70
C LYS A 170 -9.92 -20.52 1.16
N GLU A 171 -10.00 -20.29 2.48
CA GLU A 171 -9.98 -18.94 3.05
C GLU A 171 -8.75 -18.13 2.63
N GLU A 172 -7.60 -18.80 2.46
CA GLU A 172 -6.38 -18.17 1.97
C GLU A 172 -6.52 -17.65 0.54
N ASP A 173 -7.12 -18.43 -0.36
CA ASP A 173 -7.36 -18.03 -1.75
C ASP A 173 -8.34 -16.85 -1.82
N ILE A 174 -9.42 -16.89 -1.04
CA ILE A 174 -10.38 -15.77 -0.93
C ILE A 174 -9.67 -14.50 -0.46
N ARG A 175 -8.77 -14.62 0.53
CA ARG A 175 -7.99 -13.49 1.04
C ARG A 175 -7.08 -12.91 -0.02
N LEU A 176 -6.38 -13.76 -0.79
CA LEU A 176 -5.47 -13.32 -1.84
C LEU A 176 -6.23 -12.70 -3.03
N LEU A 177 -7.34 -13.28 -3.46
CA LEU A 177 -8.21 -12.70 -4.50
C LEU A 177 -8.85 -11.36 -4.08
N THR A 178 -9.08 -11.17 -2.78
CA THR A 178 -9.67 -9.92 -2.25
C THR A 178 -8.61 -8.83 -2.09
N LYS A 179 -7.49 -9.13 -1.42
CA LYS A 179 -6.41 -8.16 -1.16
C LYS A 179 -5.58 -7.87 -2.41
N GLY A 180 -5.52 -8.84 -3.31
CA GLY A 180 -4.64 -8.84 -4.46
C GLY A 180 -3.35 -9.58 -4.17
N ASP A 181 -2.92 -10.36 -5.16
CA ASP A 181 -1.63 -11.02 -5.22
C ASP A 181 -1.07 -10.97 -6.65
N LYS A 182 0.26 -11.00 -6.79
CA LYS A 182 0.94 -11.06 -8.10
C LYS A 182 0.53 -12.29 -8.91
N TYR A 183 0.28 -13.42 -8.25
CA TYR A 183 -0.17 -14.65 -8.91
C TYR A 183 -1.45 -14.44 -9.73
N PHE A 184 -2.31 -13.51 -9.31
CA PHE A 184 -3.56 -13.22 -10.00
C PHE A 184 -3.44 -12.14 -11.07
N GLU A 185 -2.27 -11.50 -11.23
CA GLU A 185 -2.02 -10.54 -12.30
C GLU A 185 -1.45 -11.27 -13.53
N CYS A 186 -2.14 -11.16 -14.65
CA CYS A 186 -1.82 -11.82 -15.92
C CYS A 186 -1.54 -10.77 -17.01
N ASN A 187 -0.67 -11.12 -17.96
CA ASN A 187 -0.43 -10.27 -19.12
C ASN A 187 -1.49 -10.46 -20.21
N THR A 188 -2.03 -11.67 -20.32
CA THR A 188 -3.04 -12.03 -21.31
C THR A 188 -4.28 -12.59 -20.64
N ARG A 189 -5.40 -12.57 -21.37
CA ARG A 189 -6.64 -13.20 -20.93
C ARG A 189 -6.47 -14.71 -20.79
N ASP A 190 -5.84 -15.36 -21.75
CA ASP A 190 -5.63 -16.82 -21.75
C ASP A 190 -4.85 -17.29 -20.50
N GLU A 191 -3.90 -16.48 -20.01
CA GLU A 191 -3.19 -16.75 -18.76
C GLU A 191 -4.13 -16.65 -17.54
N ALA A 192 -5.09 -15.71 -17.55
CA ALA A 192 -6.12 -15.62 -16.51
C ALA A 192 -7.09 -16.81 -16.58
N GLU A 193 -7.45 -17.26 -17.77
CA GLU A 193 -8.31 -18.44 -17.97
C GLU A 193 -7.61 -19.72 -17.49
N SER A 194 -6.34 -19.91 -17.84
CA SER A 194 -5.57 -21.05 -17.35
C SER A 194 -5.49 -21.09 -15.82
N ARG A 195 -5.44 -19.93 -15.15
CA ARG A 195 -5.49 -19.86 -13.67
C ARG A 195 -6.88 -20.09 -13.09
N LEU A 196 -7.95 -19.90 -13.86
CA LEU A 196 -9.31 -20.26 -13.43
C LEU A 196 -9.49 -21.77 -13.35
N GLU A 197 -8.85 -22.52 -14.25
CA GLU A 197 -8.94 -23.99 -14.29
C GLU A 197 -8.50 -24.64 -12.96
N ASP A 198 -7.60 -23.99 -12.20
CA ASP A 198 -7.19 -24.43 -10.87
C ASP A 198 -8.33 -24.43 -9.83
N TYR A 199 -9.44 -23.73 -10.12
CA TYR A 199 -10.55 -23.48 -9.20
C TYR A 199 -11.90 -24.09 -9.65
N GLU A 200 -11.96 -24.74 -10.81
CA GLU A 200 -13.14 -25.48 -11.31
C GLU A 200 -13.26 -26.87 -10.67
#